data_AF-A0A6I2FL61-F1
#
_entry.id   AF-A0A6I2FL61-F1
#
_cell.length_a   1.000
_cell.length_b   1.000
_cell.length_c   1.000
_cell.angle_alpha   90.00
_cell.angle_beta   90.00
_cell.angle_gamma   90.00
#
_symmetry.space_group_name_H-M   'P 1'
#
loop_
_entity.id
_entity.type
_entity.pdbx_description
1 polymer ?
#
loop_
_entity_poly.entity_id
_entity_poly.type
_entity_poly.pdbx_seq_one_letter_code
_entity_poly.pdbx_strand_id
1 'polypeptide(L)'
;MAHVAKYYGKFFVSLANKEIDLDSDTLKVMLCTSSYTPDQDAHQYKSSVTSEITGTGYTAGGLALTSVVVSYTGATNVLALSAANTQWTGATFTARNAVLYDSTPASDSVRPLIGYILFDADISVTGSTFTITWDSSGIATITVS
;
A
#
# COMPACT_ATOMS: atom_id res chain seq x y z
N MET A 1 -13.35 -7.61 -5.94
CA MET A 1 -12.75 -7.06 -7.17
C MET A 1 -11.27 -6.94 -6.94
N ALA A 2 -10.44 -7.14 -7.96
CA ALA A 2 -9.01 -6.87 -7.81
C ALA A 2 -8.76 -5.35 -7.84
N HIS A 3 -7.75 -4.89 -7.09
CA HIS A 3 -7.40 -3.48 -7.00
C HIS A 3 -5.98 -3.25 -7.53
N VAL A 4 -5.85 -2.20 -8.34
CA VAL A 4 -4.56 -1.63 -8.77
C VAL A 4 -4.34 -0.35 -7.97
N ALA A 5 -3.21 -0.27 -7.29
CA ALA A 5 -2.76 0.92 -6.58
C ALA A 5 -2.15 1.94 -7.55
N LYS A 6 -2.23 3.21 -7.17
CA LYS A 6 -1.48 4.31 -7.78
C LYS A 6 -0.18 4.52 -7.00
N TYR A 7 0.94 4.74 -7.68
CA TYR A 7 2.17 5.17 -7.04
C TYR A 7 2.06 6.62 -6.56
N TYR A 8 2.62 6.92 -5.38
CA TYR A 8 2.97 8.30 -5.06
C TYR A 8 4.13 8.74 -5.96
N GLY A 9 4.09 9.94 -6.53
CA GLY A 9 5.15 10.43 -7.42
C GLY A 9 6.52 10.47 -6.74
N LYS A 10 6.55 10.78 -5.43
CA LYS A 10 7.77 10.81 -4.61
C LYS A 10 8.34 9.43 -4.28
N PHE A 11 7.60 8.34 -4.51
CA PHE A 11 8.11 6.98 -4.38
C PHE A 11 9.40 6.78 -5.20
N PHE A 12 9.42 7.27 -6.45
CA PHE A 12 10.59 7.14 -7.33
C PHE A 12 11.79 7.95 -6.85
N VAL A 13 11.55 9.06 -6.15
CA VAL A 13 12.62 9.84 -5.51
C VAL A 13 13.22 9.05 -4.36
N SER A 14 12.38 8.50 -3.47
CA SER A 14 12.83 7.64 -2.38
C SER A 14 13.57 6.39 -2.89
N LEU A 15 13.09 5.78 -3.97
CA LEU A 15 13.78 4.66 -4.63
C LEU A 15 15.17 5.08 -5.14
N ALA A 16 15.27 6.21 -5.85
CA ALA A 16 16.54 6.72 -6.38
C ALA A 16 17.54 7.12 -5.28
N ASN A 17 17.03 7.58 -4.13
CA ASN A 17 17.82 7.91 -2.95
C ASN A 17 18.23 6.69 -2.11
N LYS A 18 17.79 5.47 -2.49
CA LYS A 18 17.99 4.23 -1.72
C LYS A 18 17.34 4.28 -0.33
N GLU A 19 16.21 4.97 -0.22
CA GLU A 19 15.39 4.97 0.99
C GLU A 19 14.44 3.76 1.05
N ILE A 20 14.25 3.07 -0.08
CA ILE A 20 13.45 1.84 -0.23
C ILE A 20 14.25 0.79 -0.97
N ASP A 21 14.16 -0.44 -0.50
CA ASP A 21 14.52 -1.66 -1.20
C ASP A 21 13.34 -2.65 -1.28
N LEU A 22 12.69 -2.74 -2.45
CA LEU A 22 11.41 -3.46 -2.59
C LEU A 22 11.49 -4.98 -2.38
N ASP A 23 12.66 -5.59 -2.48
CA ASP A 23 12.84 -7.05 -2.32
C ASP A 23 13.54 -7.46 -1.03
N SER A 24 14.09 -6.50 -0.28
CA SER A 24 14.72 -6.72 1.03
C SER A 24 13.93 -6.11 2.19
N ASP A 25 13.23 -4.99 1.98
CA ASP A 25 12.55 -4.27 3.04
C ASP A 25 11.18 -4.85 3.42
N THR A 26 10.72 -4.48 4.61
CA THR A 26 9.39 -4.86 5.10
C THR A 26 8.35 -3.87 4.59
N LEU A 27 7.74 -4.21 3.46
CA LEU A 27 6.63 -3.44 2.89
C LEU A 27 5.32 -3.76 3.61
N LYS A 28 4.56 -2.72 3.98
CA LYS A 28 3.28 -2.86 4.68
C LYS A 28 2.16 -2.11 3.96
N VAL A 29 0.93 -2.54 4.22
CA VAL A 29 -0.29 -1.83 3.85
C VAL A 29 -1.09 -1.50 5.10
N MET A 30 -1.43 -0.22 5.27
CA MET A 30 -2.34 0.28 6.30
C MET A 30 -3.65 0.77 5.70
N LEU A 31 -4.70 0.78 6.51
CA LEU A 31 -6.03 1.24 6.11
C LEU A 31 -6.33 2.59 6.76
N CYS A 32 -6.92 3.51 6.00
CA CYS A 32 -7.35 4.82 6.50
C CYS A 32 -8.83 5.05 6.23
N THR A 33 -9.46 5.90 7.05
CA THR A 33 -10.83 6.35 6.84
C THR A 33 -10.94 7.31 5.64
N SER A 34 -12.15 7.73 5.31
CA SER A 34 -12.44 8.74 4.28
C SER A 34 -11.94 10.15 4.63
N SER A 35 -11.52 10.38 5.88
CA SER A 35 -10.92 11.65 6.30
C SER A 35 -9.48 11.83 5.80
N TYR A 36 -8.80 10.74 5.41
CA TYR A 36 -7.52 10.80 4.73
C TYR A 36 -7.72 10.95 3.23
N THR A 37 -7.07 11.96 2.63
CA THR A 37 -7.02 12.15 1.18
C THR A 37 -5.57 11.98 0.71
N PRO A 38 -5.23 10.92 -0.03
CA PRO A 38 -3.91 10.76 -0.63
C PRO A 38 -3.59 11.91 -1.60
N ASP A 39 -2.50 12.61 -1.38
CA ASP A 39 -1.91 13.53 -2.36
C ASP A 39 -0.81 12.79 -3.11
N GLN A 40 -1.09 12.44 -4.36
CA GLN A 40 -0.20 11.63 -5.19
C GLN A 40 1.15 12.33 -5.45
N ASP A 41 1.18 13.65 -5.50
CA ASP A 41 2.35 14.42 -5.93
C ASP A 41 3.18 14.94 -4.73
N ALA A 42 2.52 15.19 -3.59
CA ALA A 42 3.15 15.77 -2.41
C ALA A 42 3.54 14.75 -1.32
N HIS A 43 2.76 13.68 -1.12
CA HIS A 43 3.04 12.74 -0.03
C HIS A 43 4.26 11.87 -0.34
N GLN A 44 5.22 11.85 0.59
CA GLN A 44 6.44 11.06 0.46
C GLN A 44 6.65 10.07 1.61
N TYR A 45 6.31 10.44 2.84
CA TYR A 45 6.57 9.61 4.03
C TYR A 45 5.28 9.29 4.79
N LYS A 46 5.31 8.23 5.62
CA LYS A 46 4.18 7.79 6.44
C LYS A 46 3.67 8.89 7.37
N SER A 47 4.50 9.84 7.80
CA SER A 47 4.07 11.00 8.57
C SER A 47 3.05 11.89 7.85
N SER A 48 2.96 11.83 6.52
CA SER A 48 1.92 12.52 5.74
C SER A 48 0.57 11.80 5.78
N VAL A 49 0.54 10.53 6.21
CA VAL A 49 -0.69 9.76 6.29
C VAL A 49 -1.40 10.03 7.61
N THR A 50 -2.66 10.41 7.52
CA THR A 50 -3.53 10.67 8.66
C THR A 50 -4.69 9.69 8.69
N SER A 51 -5.49 9.74 9.76
CA SER A 51 -6.76 8.99 9.86
C SER A 51 -6.64 7.49 9.60
N GLU A 52 -5.55 6.87 10.07
CA GLU A 52 -5.45 5.42 10.15
C GLU A 52 -6.61 4.85 10.96
N ILE A 53 -7.22 3.76 10.48
CA ILE A 53 -8.38 3.19 11.14
C ILE A 53 -8.03 2.55 12.49
N THR A 54 -9.06 2.36 13.31
CA THR A 54 -9.03 1.48 14.47
C THR A 54 -10.24 0.55 14.42
N GLY A 55 -10.17 -0.60 15.10
CA GLY A 55 -11.28 -1.56 15.14
C GLY A 55 -10.81 -2.96 15.48
N THR A 56 -11.76 -3.86 15.74
CA THR A 56 -11.45 -5.27 16.00
C THR A 56 -10.82 -5.91 14.77
N GLY A 57 -9.78 -6.71 14.98
CA GLY A 57 -9.05 -7.38 13.91
C GLY A 57 -8.05 -6.48 13.16
N TYR A 58 -7.91 -5.20 13.53
CA TYR A 58 -6.92 -4.28 12.96
C TYR A 58 -5.85 -3.88 13.99
N THR A 59 -4.58 -3.94 13.60
CA THR A 59 -3.44 -3.43 14.37
C THR A 59 -2.85 -2.22 13.67
N ALA A 60 -2.51 -1.18 14.43
CA ALA A 60 -1.92 0.04 13.90
C ALA A 60 -0.61 -0.25 13.12
N GLY A 61 -0.39 0.50 12.04
CA GLY A 61 0.59 0.22 10.99
C GLY A 61 0.18 -0.89 10.02
N GLY A 62 -1.04 -1.44 10.12
CA GLY A 62 -1.55 -2.46 9.21
C GLY A 62 -0.72 -3.75 9.14
N LEU A 63 -0.80 -4.46 8.01
CA LEU A 63 -0.16 -5.77 7.80
C LEU A 63 1.02 -5.68 6.84
N ALA A 64 2.00 -6.57 7.02
CA ALA A 64 3.07 -6.77 6.06
C ALA A 64 2.54 -7.46 4.79
N LEU A 65 3.07 -7.04 3.64
CA LEU A 65 2.88 -7.78 2.41
C LEU A 65 3.67 -9.09 2.47
N THR A 66 3.12 -10.14 1.87
CA THR A 66 3.77 -11.44 1.79
C THR A 66 3.95 -11.84 0.34
N SER A 67 4.95 -12.70 0.06
CA SER A 67 5.29 -13.12 -1.31
C SER A 67 5.55 -11.93 -2.24
N VAL A 68 6.25 -10.91 -1.73
CA VAL A 68 6.63 -9.73 -2.51
C VAL A 68 7.55 -10.15 -3.65
N VAL A 69 7.21 -9.76 -4.87
CA VAL A 69 8.02 -10.01 -6.07
C VAL A 69 8.04 -8.74 -6.92
N VAL A 70 9.24 -8.30 -7.26
CA VAL A 70 9.49 -7.29 -8.31
C VAL A 70 9.85 -8.01 -9.59
N SER A 71 9.12 -7.74 -10.67
CA SER A 71 9.35 -8.37 -11.97
C SER A 71 9.41 -7.35 -13.09
N TYR A 72 10.20 -7.63 -14.13
CA TYR A 72 10.24 -6.84 -15.36
C TYR A 72 9.89 -7.71 -16.56
N THR A 73 8.89 -7.29 -17.34
CA THR A 73 8.45 -7.97 -18.56
C THR A 73 8.96 -7.22 -19.78
N GLY A 74 10.02 -7.73 -20.40
CA GLY A 74 10.66 -7.07 -21.56
C GLY A 74 9.78 -6.95 -22.80
N ALA A 75 8.75 -7.78 -22.96
CA ALA A 75 7.83 -7.69 -24.09
C ALA A 75 6.89 -6.47 -24.03
N THR A 76 6.62 -5.97 -22.83
CA THR A 76 5.71 -4.83 -22.59
C THR A 76 6.43 -3.65 -21.93
N ASN A 77 7.71 -3.78 -21.62
CA ASN A 77 8.51 -2.84 -20.83
C ASN A 77 7.88 -2.51 -19.47
N VAL A 78 7.18 -3.47 -18.86
CA VAL A 78 6.47 -3.26 -17.58
C VAL A 78 7.29 -3.79 -16.42
N LEU A 79 7.57 -2.94 -15.43
CA LEU A 79 7.97 -3.35 -14.09
C LEU A 79 6.72 -3.45 -13.20
N ALA A 80 6.55 -4.57 -12.50
CA ALA A 80 5.43 -4.81 -11.60
C ALA A 80 5.91 -5.18 -10.19
N LEU A 81 5.33 -4.53 -9.19
CA LEU A 81 5.38 -4.97 -7.79
C LEU A 81 4.15 -5.85 -7.53
N SER A 82 4.36 -7.08 -7.09
CA SER A 82 3.28 -8.01 -6.75
C SER A 82 3.44 -8.55 -5.33
N ALA A 83 2.33 -8.99 -4.73
CA ALA A 83 2.30 -9.66 -3.44
C ALA A 83 1.06 -10.56 -3.36
N ALA A 84 1.01 -11.43 -2.36
CA ALA A 84 -0.20 -12.16 -2.03
C ALA A 84 -1.28 -11.23 -1.44
N ASN A 85 -2.55 -11.61 -1.60
CA ASN A 85 -3.70 -10.86 -1.06
C ASN A 85 -3.56 -10.63 0.44
N THR A 86 -3.87 -9.42 0.88
CA THR A 86 -3.80 -9.04 2.29
C THR A 86 -5.15 -9.23 2.96
N GLN A 87 -5.18 -9.93 4.10
CA GLN A 87 -6.41 -10.34 4.77
C GLN A 87 -6.38 -10.00 6.27
N TRP A 88 -7.42 -9.31 6.74
CA TRP A 88 -7.70 -9.11 8.16
C TRP A 88 -8.90 -9.98 8.55
N THR A 89 -8.66 -11.04 9.33
CA THR A 89 -9.70 -11.97 9.78
C THR A 89 -10.41 -11.47 11.04
N GLY A 90 -11.71 -11.74 11.19
CA GLY A 90 -12.48 -11.30 12.36
C GLY A 90 -12.57 -9.77 12.47
N ALA A 91 -12.49 -9.09 11.34
CA ALA A 91 -12.47 -7.65 11.21
C ALA A 91 -13.83 -7.02 11.51
N THR A 92 -13.81 -5.95 12.30
CA THR A 92 -14.94 -5.04 12.52
C THR A 92 -14.45 -3.60 12.45
N PHE A 93 -14.55 -2.99 11.27
CA PHE A 93 -14.13 -1.61 10.99
C PHE A 93 -14.70 -1.11 9.66
N THR A 94 -14.46 0.17 9.36
CA THR A 94 -14.72 0.79 8.05
C THR A 94 -13.44 1.39 7.51
N ALA A 95 -13.11 1.13 6.24
CA ALA A 95 -11.94 1.68 5.55
C ALA A 95 -12.33 2.32 4.22
N ARG A 96 -11.61 3.38 3.83
CA ARG A 96 -11.77 4.06 2.53
C ARG A 96 -10.51 4.05 1.67
N ASN A 97 -9.36 4.00 2.31
CA ASN A 97 -8.07 3.99 1.64
C ASN A 97 -7.22 2.81 2.11
N ALA A 98 -6.38 2.29 1.23
CA ALA A 98 -5.26 1.43 1.58
C ALA A 98 -3.97 2.12 1.15
N VAL A 99 -2.99 2.24 2.03
CA VAL A 99 -1.71 2.93 1.77
C VAL A 99 -0.57 1.96 1.96
N LEU A 100 0.24 1.81 0.92
CA LEU A 100 1.45 1.00 0.91
C LEU A 100 2.66 1.87 1.26
N TYR A 101 3.51 1.35 2.14
CA TYR A 101 4.71 2.04 2.60
C TYR A 101 5.79 1.05 3.00
N ASP A 102 7.04 1.50 2.97
CA ASP A 102 8.15 0.76 3.57
C ASP A 102 8.22 1.06 5.08
N SER A 103 8.13 0.00 5.89
CA SER A 103 8.13 0.08 7.34
C SER A 103 9.50 -0.15 7.97
N THR A 104 10.52 -0.52 7.19
CA THR A 104 11.88 -0.79 7.67
C THR A 104 12.47 0.39 8.44
N PRO A 105 12.36 1.66 7.98
CA PRO A 105 12.86 2.80 8.74
C PRO A 105 12.19 2.94 10.11
N ALA A 106 12.93 3.42 11.11
CA ALA A 106 12.48 3.40 12.51
C ALA A 106 11.36 4.42 12.84
N SER A 107 11.22 5.50 12.07
CA SER A 107 10.24 6.56 12.33
C SER A 107 9.40 6.92 11.12
N ASP A 108 8.15 7.34 11.37
CA ASP A 108 7.19 7.67 10.31
C ASP A 108 7.60 8.87 9.45
N SER A 109 8.47 9.74 9.96
CA SER A 109 9.05 10.88 9.22
C SER A 109 9.99 10.48 8.09
N VAL A 110 10.46 9.23 8.08
CA VAL A 110 11.41 8.70 7.08
C VAL A 110 10.98 7.33 6.57
N ARG A 111 9.74 6.91 6.80
CA ARG A 111 9.15 5.69 6.22
C ARG A 111 8.51 6.05 4.89
N PRO A 112 9.16 5.78 3.75
CA PRO A 112 8.68 6.26 2.47
C PRO A 112 7.42 5.53 2.01
N LEU A 113 6.55 6.25 1.34
CA LEU A 113 5.31 5.76 0.76
C LEU A 113 5.58 5.18 -0.63
N ILE A 114 4.83 4.13 -0.96
CA ILE A 114 4.95 3.42 -2.24
C ILE A 114 3.76 3.79 -3.11
N GLY A 115 2.56 3.47 -2.65
CA GLY A 115 1.34 3.72 -3.40
C GLY A 115 0.10 3.66 -2.53
N TYR A 116 -1.06 3.84 -3.15
CA TYR A 116 -2.34 3.82 -2.46
C TYR A 116 -3.47 3.33 -3.35
N ILE A 117 -4.51 2.82 -2.71
CA ILE A 117 -5.83 2.56 -3.29
C ILE A 117 -6.82 3.50 -2.60
N LEU A 118 -7.61 4.20 -3.40
CA LEU A 118 -8.83 4.86 -2.95
C LEU A 118 -10.01 3.96 -3.38
N PHE A 119 -10.76 3.43 -2.42
CA PHE A 119 -11.95 2.63 -2.74
C PHE A 119 -13.08 3.55 -3.25
N ASP A 120 -13.96 3.01 -4.09
CA ASP A 120 -15.09 3.76 -4.67
C ASP A 120 -16.11 4.20 -3.60
N ALA A 121 -16.17 3.45 -2.49
CA ALA A 121 -17.03 3.70 -1.34
C ALA A 121 -16.31 3.33 -0.04
N ASP A 122 -16.90 3.74 1.09
CA ASP A 122 -16.48 3.27 2.40
C ASP A 122 -16.83 1.78 2.52
N ILE A 123 -15.85 0.94 2.85
CA ILE A 123 -16.01 -0.50 2.95
C ILE A 123 -16.06 -0.88 4.42
N SER A 124 -17.24 -1.32 4.86
CA SER A 124 -17.47 -1.79 6.23
C SER A 124 -17.47 -3.31 6.30
N VAL A 125 -16.92 -3.84 7.38
CA VAL A 125 -16.90 -5.26 7.71
C VAL A 125 -17.28 -5.42 9.19
N THR A 126 -17.98 -6.51 9.52
CA THR A 126 -18.37 -6.83 10.91
C THR A 126 -18.20 -8.33 11.16
N GLY A 127 -17.26 -8.69 12.03
CA GLY A 127 -16.98 -10.08 12.42
C GLY A 127 -16.56 -11.02 11.27
N SER A 128 -16.09 -10.47 10.14
CA SER A 128 -15.78 -11.22 8.91
C SER A 128 -14.37 -10.91 8.42
N THR A 129 -13.93 -11.49 7.30
CA THR A 129 -12.61 -11.18 6.72
C THR A 129 -12.69 -9.98 5.79
N PHE A 130 -11.86 -8.96 6.02
CA PHE A 130 -11.59 -7.91 5.04
C PHE A 130 -10.39 -8.34 4.18
N THR A 131 -10.55 -8.33 2.86
CA THR A 131 -9.50 -8.75 1.92
C THR A 131 -9.23 -7.66 0.92
N ILE A 132 -7.96 -7.30 0.77
CA ILE A 132 -7.47 -6.59 -0.42
C ILE A 132 -6.99 -7.65 -1.40
N THR A 133 -7.72 -7.79 -2.51
CA THR A 133 -7.27 -8.60 -3.64
C THR A 133 -6.45 -7.73 -4.58
N TRP A 134 -5.17 -8.05 -4.74
CA TRP A 134 -4.29 -7.33 -5.67
C TRP A 134 -4.55 -7.79 -7.10
N ASP A 135 -4.38 -6.90 -8.07
CA ASP A 135 -4.47 -7.27 -9.48
C ASP A 135 -3.39 -8.30 -9.86
N SER A 136 -3.75 -9.22 -10.75
CA SER A 136 -2.83 -10.25 -11.24
C SER A 136 -1.64 -9.66 -12.01
N SER A 137 -1.80 -8.45 -12.55
CA SER A 137 -0.74 -7.69 -13.21
C SER A 137 0.24 -7.03 -12.24
N GLY A 138 -0.10 -7.03 -10.93
CA GLY A 138 0.67 -6.42 -9.86
C GLY A 138 -0.17 -5.46 -9.01
N ILE A 139 0.32 -5.18 -7.80
CA ILE A 139 -0.20 -4.12 -6.92
C ILE A 139 -0.15 -2.78 -7.64
N ALA A 140 0.97 -2.47 -8.29
CA ALA A 140 1.15 -1.29 -9.12
C ALA A 140 2.20 -1.59 -10.20
N THR A 141 2.10 -0.91 -11.35
CA THR A 141 2.93 -1.16 -12.54
C THR A 141 3.55 0.12 -13.08
N ILE A 142 4.75 0.02 -13.63
CA ILE A 142 5.47 1.09 -14.32
C ILE A 142 5.72 0.61 -15.75
N THR A 143 5.36 1.42 -16.75
CA THR A 143 5.77 1.16 -18.14
C THR A 143 6.96 2.04 -18.47
N VAL A 144 8.07 1.43 -18.88
CA VAL A 144 9.30 2.12 -19.28
C VAL A 144 9.20 2.44 -20.78
N SER A 145 9.52 3.68 -21.14
CA SER A 145 9.54 4.19 -22.51
C SER A 145 10.95 4.47 -23.00
#